data_AF-A0A7J6PT76-F1
#
_entry.id   AF-A0A7J6PT76-F1
#
_cell.length_a   1.000
_cell.length_b   1.000
_cell.length_c   1.000
_cell.angle_alpha   90.00
_cell.angle_beta   90.00
_cell.angle_gamma   90.00
#
_symmetry.space_group_name_H-M   'P 1'
#
loop_
_entity.id
_entity.type
_entity.pdbx_description
1 polymer ?
#
loop_
_entity_poly.entity_id
_entity_poly.type
_entity_poly.pdbx_seq_one_letter_code
_entity_poly.pdbx_strand_id
1 'polypeptide(L)'
;TLGGPYSYDVTAVKTAHYYLNITDVHFDCVVELFTAAFNEVGIHPAVTEEAGTLLGKTRREVTTGYTVRTEIARRNNERGLEGLYEKLIGDNDDLVPFIERLMDIISLDKRILWAFEDRDIDTIQEGLLYYLTDVLGGPLTYKGKNLSTIHRSLELNDFHFDAFLMNIERALSSL
;
A
#
# COMPACT_ATOMS: atom_id res chain seq x y z
N THR A 1 1.71 29.98 0.67
CA THR A 1 2.11 29.16 -0.50
C THR A 1 3.44 29.65 -1.04
N LEU A 2 4.02 28.92 -1.99
CA LEU A 2 5.30 29.22 -2.65
C LEU A 2 5.19 30.49 -3.54
N GLY A 3 4.91 31.63 -2.91
CA GLY A 3 5.00 32.98 -3.48
C GLY A 3 3.84 33.46 -4.38
N GLY A 4 3.07 32.56 -5.01
CA GLY A 4 2.01 32.94 -5.95
C GLY A 4 0.68 33.39 -5.31
N PRO A 5 -0.24 33.99 -6.10
CA PRO A 5 -1.53 34.49 -5.59
C PRO A 5 -2.50 33.37 -5.17
N TYR A 6 -2.19 32.13 -5.51
CA TYR A 6 -3.00 30.97 -5.19
C TYR A 6 -2.54 30.32 -3.89
N SER A 7 -3.50 30.02 -3.02
CA SER A 7 -3.31 29.15 -1.86
C SER A 7 -3.67 27.70 -2.22
N TYR A 8 -2.85 26.73 -1.82
CA TYR A 8 -3.21 25.31 -1.84
C TYR A 8 -3.27 24.79 -0.41
N ASP A 9 -4.16 23.82 -0.18
CA ASP A 9 -4.24 23.12 1.09
C ASP A 9 -3.09 22.10 1.18
N VAL A 10 -2.15 22.34 2.09
CA VAL A 10 -1.00 21.45 2.33
C VAL A 10 -1.47 20.06 2.80
N THR A 11 -2.61 19.99 3.48
CA THR A 11 -3.24 18.72 3.89
C THR A 11 -3.68 17.91 2.68
N ALA A 12 -4.18 18.57 1.64
CA ALA A 12 -4.58 17.91 0.40
C ALA A 12 -3.39 17.29 -0.35
N VAL A 13 -2.19 17.91 -0.28
CA VAL A 13 -0.97 17.32 -0.85
C VAL A 13 -0.65 15.99 -0.16
N LYS A 14 -0.68 15.96 1.18
CA LYS A 14 -0.44 14.73 1.92
C LYS A 14 -1.45 13.64 1.56
N THR A 15 -2.74 13.97 1.57
CA THR A 15 -3.80 13.00 1.27
C THR A 15 -3.69 12.44 -0.15
N ALA A 16 -3.39 13.29 -1.13
CA ALA A 16 -3.27 12.87 -2.53
C ALA A 16 -2.09 11.92 -2.77
N HIS A 17 -0.98 12.08 -2.03
CA HIS A 17 0.23 11.29 -2.24
C HIS A 17 0.37 10.12 -1.26
N TYR A 18 -0.46 10.06 -0.20
CA TYR A 18 -0.31 9.09 0.88
C TYR A 18 -0.23 7.63 0.36
N TYR A 19 -1.04 7.27 -0.62
CA TYR A 19 -1.11 5.89 -1.14
C TYR A 19 -0.21 5.62 -2.37
N LEU A 20 0.64 6.58 -2.77
CA LEU A 20 1.45 6.46 -4.00
C LEU A 20 2.84 5.84 -3.78
N ASN A 21 3.15 5.41 -2.56
CA ASN A 21 4.42 4.77 -2.19
C ASN A 21 5.68 5.53 -2.64
N ILE A 22 5.61 6.87 -2.62
CA ILE A 22 6.69 7.74 -3.06
C ILE A 22 7.78 7.75 -2.01
N THR A 23 8.98 7.31 -2.40
CA THR A 23 10.18 7.29 -1.56
C THR A 23 10.95 8.61 -1.68
N ASP A 24 11.95 8.82 -0.82
CA ASP A 24 12.86 9.96 -0.97
C ASP A 24 13.59 9.95 -2.31
N VAL A 25 13.95 8.77 -2.83
CA VAL A 25 14.60 8.63 -4.16
C VAL A 25 13.66 9.11 -5.26
N HIS A 26 12.39 8.71 -5.23
CA HIS A 26 11.39 9.20 -6.21
C HIS A 26 11.22 10.72 -6.13
N PHE A 27 11.19 11.28 -4.91
CA PHE A 27 11.08 12.71 -4.70
C PHE A 27 12.30 13.46 -5.25
N ASP A 28 13.50 12.95 -5.00
CA ASP A 28 14.76 13.52 -5.49
C ASP A 28 14.79 13.56 -7.02
N CYS A 29 14.41 12.46 -7.69
CA CYS A 29 14.29 12.42 -9.14
C CYS A 29 13.35 13.50 -9.70
N VAL A 30 12.23 13.75 -9.03
CA VAL A 30 11.29 14.81 -9.46
C VAL A 30 11.91 16.19 -9.30
N VAL A 31 12.58 16.48 -8.17
CA VAL A 31 13.27 17.76 -7.96
C VAL A 31 14.38 17.99 -8.98
N GLU A 32 15.13 16.94 -9.33
CA GLU A 32 16.13 16.98 -10.40
C GLU A 32 15.50 17.29 -11.76
N LEU A 33 14.37 16.65 -12.10
CA LEU A 33 13.63 16.94 -13.32
C LEU A 33 13.14 18.40 -13.40
N PHE A 34 12.62 18.95 -12.29
CA PHE A 34 12.22 20.36 -12.22
C PHE A 34 13.41 21.30 -12.43
N THR A 35 14.55 20.98 -11.81
CA THR A 35 15.79 21.76 -11.93
C THR A 35 16.29 21.75 -13.37
N ALA A 36 16.31 20.58 -14.01
CA ALA A 36 16.70 20.43 -15.40
C ALA A 36 15.79 21.22 -16.34
N ALA A 37 14.47 21.15 -16.15
CA ALA A 37 13.51 21.90 -16.94
C ALA A 37 13.69 23.42 -16.81
N PHE A 38 13.93 23.94 -15.59
CA PHE A 38 14.20 25.37 -15.40
C PHE A 38 15.49 25.83 -16.08
N ASN A 39 16.53 24.99 -16.08
CA ASN A 39 17.76 25.30 -16.81
C ASN A 39 17.53 25.31 -18.33
N GLU A 40 16.73 24.37 -18.86
CA GLU A 40 16.41 24.29 -20.29
C GLU A 40 15.68 25.53 -20.80
N VAL A 41 14.74 26.06 -20.02
CA VAL A 41 14.01 27.30 -20.37
C VAL A 41 14.76 28.60 -20.02
N GLY A 42 16.01 28.49 -19.54
CA GLY A 42 16.88 29.64 -19.28
C GLY A 42 16.55 30.44 -18.01
N ILE A 43 15.91 29.82 -17.01
CA ILE A 43 15.72 30.46 -15.70
C ILE A 43 17.07 30.66 -15.01
N HIS A 44 17.22 31.81 -14.36
CA HIS A 44 18.47 32.16 -13.68
C HIS A 44 18.81 31.15 -12.56
N PRO A 45 20.06 30.67 -12.45
CA PRO A 45 20.44 29.61 -11.50
C PRO A 45 20.02 29.88 -10.04
N ALA A 46 20.15 31.11 -9.57
CA ALA A 46 19.72 31.48 -8.21
C ALA A 46 18.20 31.29 -7.98
N VAL A 47 17.38 31.51 -9.01
CA VAL A 47 15.93 31.31 -8.93
C VAL A 47 15.60 29.81 -8.98
N THR A 48 16.32 29.04 -9.80
CA THR A 48 16.21 27.58 -9.85
C THR A 48 16.53 26.95 -8.49
N GLU A 49 17.60 27.39 -7.82
CA GLU A 49 17.99 26.91 -6.49
C GLU A 49 16.93 27.25 -5.42
N GLU A 50 16.42 28.49 -5.44
CA GLU A 50 15.35 28.91 -4.54
C GLU A 50 14.10 28.05 -4.74
N ALA A 51 13.68 27.82 -5.99
CA ALA A 51 12.52 26.99 -6.32
C ALA A 51 12.71 25.53 -5.90
N GLY A 52 13.90 24.95 -6.10
CA GLY A 52 14.23 23.60 -5.63
C GLY A 52 14.16 23.48 -4.11
N THR A 53 14.71 24.44 -3.38
CA THR A 53 14.61 24.53 -1.91
C THR A 53 13.15 24.58 -1.46
N LEU A 54 12.34 25.32 -2.21
CA LEU A 54 10.96 25.57 -1.89
C LEU A 54 10.07 24.33 -2.13
N LEU A 55 10.33 23.58 -3.21
CA LEU A 55 9.78 22.25 -3.44
C LEU A 55 10.22 21.26 -2.35
N GLY A 56 11.48 21.31 -1.92
CA GLY A 56 12.00 20.45 -0.84
C GLY A 56 11.20 20.55 0.46
N LYS A 57 10.54 21.69 0.73
CA LYS A 57 9.68 21.86 1.92
C LYS A 57 8.41 21.01 1.90
N THR A 58 7.99 20.49 0.75
CA THR A 58 6.82 19.60 0.64
C THR A 58 7.19 18.12 0.66
N ARG A 59 8.48 17.79 0.80
CA ARG A 59 8.98 16.40 0.79
C ARG A 59 8.21 15.52 1.76
N ARG A 60 8.12 15.97 3.01
CA ARG A 60 7.49 15.18 4.07
C ARG A 60 6.06 14.85 3.69
N GLU A 61 5.29 15.82 3.23
CA GLU A 61 3.88 15.65 2.88
C GLU A 61 3.71 14.65 1.72
N VAL A 62 4.66 14.61 0.78
CA VAL A 62 4.64 13.65 -0.34
C VAL A 62 5.10 12.24 0.08
N THR A 63 6.16 12.12 0.88
CA THR A 63 6.76 10.82 1.23
C THR A 63 6.18 10.16 2.47
N THR A 64 5.41 10.90 3.31
CA THR A 64 4.87 10.41 4.59
C THR A 64 4.16 9.06 4.46
N GLY A 65 3.41 8.85 3.38
CA GLY A 65 2.68 7.60 3.17
C GLY A 65 3.58 6.36 3.16
N TYR A 66 4.66 6.40 2.38
CA TYR A 66 5.68 5.36 2.36
C TYR A 66 6.34 5.21 3.74
N THR A 67 6.85 6.32 4.30
CA THR A 67 7.60 6.28 5.57
C THR A 67 6.79 5.69 6.72
N VAL A 68 5.51 6.08 6.84
CA VAL A 68 4.61 5.59 7.90
C VAL A 68 4.33 4.10 7.71
N ARG A 69 3.97 3.66 6.49
CA ARG A 69 3.66 2.24 6.23
C ARG A 69 4.87 1.35 6.46
N THR A 70 6.06 1.76 6.01
CA THR A 70 7.30 1.01 6.22
C THR A 70 7.66 0.92 7.70
N GLU A 71 7.52 2.00 8.48
CA GLU A 71 7.81 1.98 9.92
C GLU A 71 6.80 1.12 10.70
N ILE A 72 5.51 1.14 10.31
CA ILE A 72 4.50 0.23 10.88
C ILE A 72 4.87 -1.22 10.58
N ALA A 73 5.20 -1.54 9.32
CA ALA A 73 5.61 -2.89 8.94
C ALA A 73 6.85 -3.36 9.73
N ARG A 74 7.86 -2.49 9.88
CA ARG A 74 9.06 -2.77 10.68
C ARG A 74 8.70 -3.08 12.14
N ARG A 75 7.90 -2.22 12.78
CA ARG A 75 7.47 -2.41 14.18
C ARG A 75 6.64 -3.68 14.37
N ASN A 76 5.78 -4.02 13.41
CA ASN A 76 4.99 -5.25 13.47
C ASN A 76 5.88 -6.49 13.40
N ASN A 77 6.91 -6.47 12.54
CA ASN A 77 7.89 -7.55 12.47
C ASN A 77 8.72 -7.68 13.76
N GLU A 78 8.92 -6.59 14.51
CA GLU A 78 9.65 -6.59 15.78
C GLU A 78 8.82 -7.05 16.99
N ARG A 79 7.50 -6.87 16.97
CA ARG A 79 6.61 -7.23 18.09
C ARG A 79 6.22 -8.71 18.13
N GLY A 80 6.62 -9.49 17.13
CA GLY A 80 6.25 -10.89 16.98
C GLY A 80 4.77 -11.06 16.62
N LEU A 81 4.45 -12.20 16.00
CA LEU A 81 3.10 -12.56 15.56
C LEU A 81 2.32 -13.35 16.63
N GLU A 82 2.85 -13.41 17.85
CA GLU A 82 2.32 -14.29 18.90
C GLU A 82 0.87 -13.93 19.27
N GLY A 83 -0.02 -14.91 19.16
CA GLY A 83 -1.43 -14.78 19.53
C GLY A 83 -2.30 -14.06 18.50
N LEU A 84 -1.79 -13.72 17.30
CA LEU A 84 -2.55 -12.96 16.30
C LEU A 84 -3.61 -13.84 15.62
N TYR A 85 -3.27 -15.10 15.34
CA TYR A 85 -4.22 -16.10 14.88
C TYR A 85 -5.39 -16.27 15.86
N GLU A 86 -5.10 -16.51 17.14
CA GLU A 86 -6.12 -16.72 18.18
C GLU A 86 -7.05 -15.50 18.35
N LYS A 87 -6.51 -14.30 18.22
CA LYS A 87 -7.32 -13.06 18.27
C LYS A 87 -8.22 -12.90 17.05
N LEU A 88 -7.78 -13.37 15.89
CA LEU A 88 -8.50 -13.20 14.62
C LEU A 88 -9.63 -14.21 14.45
N ILE A 89 -9.44 -15.45 14.89
CA ILE A 89 -10.52 -16.45 14.85
C ILE A 89 -11.62 -16.12 15.88
N GLY A 90 -11.26 -15.50 17.00
CA GLY A 90 -12.21 -15.17 18.07
C GLY A 90 -12.84 -16.44 18.66
N ASP A 91 -14.17 -16.52 18.63
CA ASP A 91 -14.93 -17.69 19.06
C ASP A 91 -15.09 -18.76 17.96
N ASN A 92 -14.55 -18.52 16.74
CA ASN A 92 -14.55 -19.50 15.66
C ASN A 92 -13.38 -20.48 15.81
N ASP A 93 -13.51 -21.64 15.15
CA ASP A 93 -12.46 -22.67 15.14
C ASP A 93 -11.29 -22.32 14.19
N ASP A 94 -11.55 -21.53 13.15
CA ASP A 94 -10.59 -21.17 12.11
C ASP A 94 -10.90 -19.81 11.44
N LEU A 95 -10.14 -19.50 10.38
CA LEU A 95 -10.30 -18.27 9.59
C LEU A 95 -11.29 -18.42 8.43
N VAL A 96 -11.96 -19.56 8.23
CA VAL A 96 -12.87 -19.77 7.08
C VAL A 96 -13.95 -18.69 6.99
N PRO A 97 -14.68 -18.33 8.07
CA PRO A 97 -15.70 -17.27 8.00
C PRO A 97 -15.12 -15.93 7.56
N PHE A 98 -13.90 -15.61 8.01
CA PHE A 98 -13.18 -14.41 7.59
C PHE A 98 -12.82 -14.46 6.09
N ILE A 99 -12.30 -15.59 5.61
CA ILE A 99 -11.90 -15.76 4.20
C ILE A 99 -13.10 -15.68 3.27
N GLU A 100 -14.21 -16.36 3.60
CA GLU A 100 -15.46 -16.27 2.84
C GLU A 100 -15.95 -14.83 2.75
N ARG A 101 -15.98 -14.13 3.89
CA ARG A 101 -16.37 -12.73 3.93
C ARG A 101 -15.46 -11.82 3.11
N LEU A 102 -14.15 -12.06 3.15
CA LEU A 102 -13.18 -11.32 2.35
C LEU A 102 -13.43 -11.54 0.85
N MET A 103 -13.68 -12.77 0.42
CA MET A 103 -13.98 -13.07 -0.98
C MET A 103 -15.28 -12.42 -1.45
N ASP A 104 -16.33 -12.40 -0.63
CA ASP A 104 -17.56 -11.67 -0.93
C ASP A 104 -17.28 -10.18 -1.19
N ILE A 105 -16.47 -9.54 -0.35
CA ILE A 105 -16.12 -8.12 -0.51
C ILE A 105 -15.27 -7.90 -1.76
N ILE A 106 -14.29 -8.77 -2.03
CA ILE A 106 -13.44 -8.71 -3.23
C ILE A 106 -14.28 -8.85 -4.50
N SER A 107 -15.31 -9.72 -4.49
CA SER A 107 -16.20 -9.93 -5.64
C SER A 107 -16.94 -8.66 -6.09
N LEU A 108 -17.02 -7.66 -5.21
CA LEU A 108 -17.67 -6.36 -5.46
C LEU A 108 -16.67 -5.22 -5.74
N ASP A 109 -15.36 -5.45 -5.54
CA ASP A 109 -14.35 -4.41 -5.67
C ASP A 109 -13.73 -4.36 -7.07
N LYS A 110 -14.30 -3.50 -7.92
CA LYS A 110 -13.84 -3.28 -9.30
C LYS A 110 -12.37 -2.88 -9.43
N ARG A 111 -11.71 -2.42 -8.36
CA ARG A 111 -10.27 -2.07 -8.39
C ARG A 111 -9.38 -3.31 -8.56
N ILE A 112 -9.82 -4.46 -8.07
CA ILE A 112 -9.02 -5.70 -8.02
C ILE A 112 -9.76 -6.94 -8.54
N LEU A 113 -11.07 -6.86 -8.79
CA LEU A 113 -11.90 -7.98 -9.24
C LEU A 113 -11.30 -8.73 -10.44
N TRP A 114 -10.76 -8.00 -11.41
CA TRP A 114 -10.14 -8.55 -12.62
C TRP A 114 -9.01 -9.55 -12.33
N ALA A 115 -8.34 -9.46 -11.17
CA ALA A 115 -7.28 -10.39 -10.79
C ALA A 115 -7.82 -11.78 -10.41
N PHE A 116 -9.12 -11.88 -10.13
CA PHE A 116 -9.84 -13.07 -9.68
C PHE A 116 -10.78 -13.63 -10.77
N GLU A 117 -10.97 -12.92 -11.88
CA GLU A 117 -11.79 -13.37 -13.00
C GLU A 117 -11.22 -14.65 -13.65
N ASP A 118 -12.13 -15.58 -13.98
CA ASP A 118 -11.78 -16.89 -14.56
C ASP A 118 -10.74 -17.67 -13.74
N ARG A 119 -10.81 -17.55 -12.41
CA ARG A 119 -9.99 -18.33 -11.47
C ARG A 119 -10.85 -19.31 -10.69
N ASP A 120 -10.19 -20.37 -10.24
CA ASP A 120 -10.75 -21.29 -9.26
C ASP A 120 -10.76 -20.60 -7.89
N ILE A 121 -11.94 -20.13 -7.49
CA ILE A 121 -12.15 -19.40 -6.24
C ILE A 121 -11.91 -20.30 -5.02
N ASP A 122 -12.27 -21.58 -5.10
CA ASP A 122 -12.07 -22.52 -4.00
C ASP A 122 -10.57 -22.70 -3.72
N THR A 123 -9.77 -22.87 -4.79
CA THR A 123 -8.31 -22.92 -4.69
C THR A 123 -7.72 -21.62 -4.10
N ILE A 124 -8.28 -20.46 -4.45
CA ILE A 124 -7.84 -19.17 -3.89
C ILE A 124 -8.18 -19.06 -2.40
N GLN A 125 -9.39 -19.44 -2.00
CA GLN A 125 -9.82 -19.44 -0.60
C GLN A 125 -8.95 -20.37 0.24
N GLU A 126 -8.69 -21.59 -0.24
CA GLU A 126 -7.79 -22.53 0.42
C GLU A 126 -6.38 -21.93 0.55
N GLY A 127 -5.85 -21.37 -0.54
CA GLY A 127 -4.53 -20.72 -0.53
C GLY A 127 -4.43 -19.58 0.49
N LEU A 128 -5.45 -18.72 0.56
CA LEU A 128 -5.53 -17.64 1.54
C LEU A 128 -5.64 -18.16 2.97
N LEU A 129 -6.48 -19.16 3.22
CA LEU A 129 -6.64 -19.80 4.53
C LEU A 129 -5.31 -20.33 5.04
N TYR A 130 -4.60 -21.13 4.21
CA TYR A 130 -3.32 -21.70 4.59
C TYR A 130 -2.25 -20.62 4.78
N TYR A 131 -2.17 -19.65 3.86
CA TYR A 131 -1.17 -18.59 3.94
C TYR A 131 -1.36 -17.71 5.18
N LEU A 132 -2.58 -17.22 5.41
CA LEU A 132 -2.84 -16.34 6.54
C LEU A 132 -2.74 -17.09 7.86
N THR A 133 -3.24 -18.33 7.96
CA THR A 133 -3.05 -19.13 9.17
C THR A 133 -1.57 -19.30 9.51
N ASP A 134 -0.72 -19.68 8.54
CA ASP A 134 0.72 -19.88 8.76
C ASP A 134 1.43 -18.58 9.18
N VAL A 135 1.19 -17.49 8.44
CA VAL A 135 1.81 -16.18 8.72
C VAL A 135 1.35 -15.59 10.04
N LEU A 136 0.15 -15.94 10.52
CA LEU A 136 -0.39 -15.44 11.78
C LEU A 136 -0.03 -16.33 12.99
N GLY A 137 0.74 -17.41 12.78
CA GLY A 137 1.17 -18.32 13.83
C GLY A 137 0.16 -19.41 14.19
N GLY A 138 -0.84 -19.64 13.34
CA GLY A 138 -1.82 -20.70 13.51
C GLY A 138 -1.32 -22.10 13.11
N PRO A 139 -2.19 -23.12 13.16
CA PRO A 139 -1.79 -24.52 13.08
C PRO A 139 -1.51 -25.05 11.65
N LEU A 140 -1.85 -24.28 10.61
CA LEU A 140 -1.66 -24.68 9.21
C LEU A 140 -0.33 -24.15 8.69
N THR A 141 0.31 -24.93 7.80
CA THR A 141 1.54 -24.52 7.11
C THR A 141 1.28 -24.32 5.63
N TYR A 142 1.63 -23.15 5.10
CA TYR A 142 1.48 -22.84 3.68
C TYR A 142 2.57 -23.54 2.86
N LYS A 143 2.15 -24.45 1.98
CA LYS A 143 3.04 -25.19 1.06
C LYS A 143 2.82 -24.82 -0.41
N GLY A 144 2.07 -23.76 -0.66
CA GLY A 144 1.78 -23.29 -2.02
C GLY A 144 3.02 -22.70 -2.70
N LYS A 145 2.83 -22.30 -3.97
CA LYS A 145 3.89 -21.64 -4.74
C LYS A 145 4.31 -20.33 -4.06
N ASN A 146 5.54 -19.91 -4.33
CA ASN A 146 6.03 -18.60 -3.88
C ASN A 146 5.08 -17.49 -4.39
N LEU A 147 4.70 -16.56 -3.51
CA LEU A 147 3.74 -15.50 -3.84
C LEU A 147 4.18 -14.66 -5.04
N SER A 148 5.47 -14.34 -5.18
CA SER A 148 5.97 -13.58 -6.33
C SER A 148 5.77 -14.33 -7.66
N THR A 149 5.74 -15.66 -7.62
CA THR A 149 5.48 -16.49 -8.81
C THR A 149 4.00 -16.51 -9.16
N ILE A 150 3.12 -16.63 -8.15
CA ILE A 150 1.67 -16.63 -8.36
C ILE A 150 1.19 -15.29 -8.93
N HIS A 151 1.73 -14.17 -8.42
CA HIS A 151 1.26 -12.83 -8.78
C HIS A 151 1.99 -12.23 -10.00
N ARG A 152 3.00 -12.91 -10.56
CA ARG A 152 3.89 -12.35 -11.61
C ARG A 152 3.14 -11.81 -12.82
N SER A 153 2.11 -12.51 -13.28
CA SER A 153 1.36 -12.14 -14.50
C SER A 153 0.25 -11.13 -14.26
N LEU A 154 0.02 -10.71 -13.00
CA LEU A 154 -1.08 -9.82 -12.67
C LEU A 154 -0.69 -8.34 -12.78
N GLU A 155 0.59 -7.99 -12.97
CA GLU A 155 1.01 -6.57 -13.06
C GLU A 155 0.49 -5.72 -11.88
N LEU A 156 0.44 -6.32 -10.68
CA LEU A 156 -0.02 -5.64 -9.48
C LEU A 156 0.91 -4.48 -9.14
N ASN A 157 0.31 -3.44 -8.57
CA ASN A 157 1.01 -2.28 -8.04
C ASN A 157 0.48 -1.99 -6.64
N ASP A 158 1.06 -0.99 -5.98
CA ASP A 158 0.72 -0.64 -4.61
C ASP A 158 -0.76 -0.25 -4.45
N PHE A 159 -1.37 0.38 -5.47
CA PHE A 159 -2.80 0.69 -5.44
C PHE A 159 -3.68 -0.57 -5.37
N HIS A 160 -3.34 -1.61 -6.12
CA HIS A 160 -4.06 -2.89 -6.06
C HIS A 160 -3.90 -3.56 -4.69
N PHE A 161 -2.69 -3.52 -4.12
CA PHE A 161 -2.43 -4.09 -2.80
C PHE A 161 -3.14 -3.31 -1.68
N ASP A 162 -3.12 -1.98 -1.74
CA ASP A 162 -3.85 -1.12 -0.80
C ASP A 162 -5.37 -1.38 -0.88
N ALA A 163 -5.91 -1.58 -2.07
CA ALA A 163 -7.32 -1.97 -2.24
C ALA A 163 -7.64 -3.31 -1.56
N PHE A 164 -6.76 -4.30 -1.67
CA PHE A 164 -6.89 -5.59 -0.98
C PHE A 164 -6.84 -5.43 0.55
N LEU A 165 -5.90 -4.63 1.09
CA LEU A 165 -5.82 -4.34 2.53
C LEU A 165 -7.09 -3.64 3.04
N MET A 166 -7.66 -2.71 2.28
CA MET A 166 -8.94 -2.09 2.62
C MET A 166 -10.09 -3.10 2.66
N ASN A 167 -10.07 -4.12 1.79
CA ASN A 167 -11.07 -5.18 1.81
C ASN A 167 -10.90 -6.11 3.02
N ILE A 168 -9.66 -6.39 3.43
CA ILE A 168 -9.38 -7.08 4.71
C ILE A 168 -9.94 -6.29 5.89
N GLU A 169 -9.68 -4.98 5.97
CA GLU A 169 -10.19 -4.13 7.06
C GLU A 169 -11.72 -4.14 7.13
N ARG A 170 -12.38 -4.08 5.96
CA ARG A 170 -13.84 -4.20 5.86
C ARG A 170 -14.35 -5.57 6.31
N ALA A 171 -13.67 -6.64 5.91
CA ALA A 171 -14.03 -8.00 6.32
C ALA A 171 -13.95 -8.12 7.85
N LEU A 172 -12.82 -7.72 8.45
CA LEU A 172 -12.61 -7.73 9.91
C LEU A 172 -13.63 -6.89 10.67
N SER A 173 -14.02 -5.74 10.13
CA SER A 173 -15.01 -4.85 10.76
C SER A 173 -16.44 -5.37 10.68
N SER A 174 -16.67 -6.46 9.93
CA SER A 174 -17.99 -7.05 9.69
C SER A 174 -18.18 -8.43 10.31
N LEU A 175 -17.19 -8.90 11.07
CA LEU A 175 -17.23 -10.13 11.86
C LEU A 175 -17.76 -9.90 13.27
#